data_AF-A0A820GNV4-F1
#
_entry.id   AF-A0A820GNV4-F1
#
_cell.length_a   1.000
_cell.length_b   1.000
_cell.length_c   1.000
_cell.angle_alpha   90.00
_cell.angle_beta   90.00
_cell.angle_gamma   90.00
#
_symmetry.space_group_name_H-M   'P 1'
#
loop_
_entity.id
_entity.type
_entity.pdbx_description
1 polymer ?
#
loop_
_entity_poly.entity_id
_entity_poly.type
_entity_poly.pdbx_seq_one_letter_code
_entity_poly.pdbx_strand_id
1 'polypeptide(L)'
;MPNGIYLHCFARRLNLVINNTCKIVSYMSDYFSILSQIHSFFTESGVANRYFRQAQQQLGLDRSSSLKLWADAHWDSRWKSIDAIIFNFSAIVQALENISEEDGG
;
A
#
# COMPACT_ATOMS: atom_id res chain seq x y z
N MET A 1 37.30 -12.17 -18.12
CA MET A 1 36.87 -13.59 -18.08
C MET A 1 35.89 -13.75 -16.93
N PRO A 2 34.61 -14.08 -17.13
CA PRO A 2 33.70 -14.31 -16.01
C PRO A 2 33.81 -15.79 -15.57
N ASN A 3 34.87 -16.12 -14.83
CA ASN A 3 35.05 -17.44 -14.20
C ASN A 3 34.44 -17.47 -12.77
N GLY A 4 33.38 -16.70 -12.53
CA GLY A 4 32.72 -16.64 -11.23
C GLY A 4 31.57 -17.64 -11.16
N ILE A 5 31.53 -18.46 -10.11
CA ILE A 5 30.35 -19.29 -9.80
C ILE A 5 29.18 -18.34 -9.52
N TYR A 6 28.15 -18.37 -10.36
CA TYR A 6 26.95 -17.56 -10.17
C TYR A 6 26.12 -18.18 -9.03
N LEU A 7 26.29 -17.68 -7.81
CA LEU A 7 25.47 -18.06 -6.68
C LEU A 7 24.22 -17.17 -6.65
N HIS A 8 23.05 -17.76 -6.90
CA HIS A 8 21.79 -17.02 -6.81
C HIS A 8 21.55 -16.55 -5.36
N CYS A 9 21.43 -15.23 -5.17
CA CYS A 9 21.04 -14.65 -3.89
C CYS A 9 19.69 -15.23 -3.42
N PHE A 10 19.65 -15.81 -2.21
CA PHE A 10 18.44 -16.37 -1.61
C PHE A 10 17.31 -15.34 -1.51
N ALA A 11 17.63 -14.06 -1.27
CA ALA A 11 16.64 -12.99 -1.24
C ALA A 11 15.92 -12.81 -2.60
N ARG A 12 16.65 -12.98 -3.72
CA ARG A 12 16.05 -12.92 -5.06
C ARG A 12 15.13 -14.11 -5.33
N ARG A 13 15.54 -15.31 -4.89
CA ARG A 13 14.71 -16.53 -5.02
C ARG A 13 13.42 -16.40 -4.20
N LEU A 14 13.53 -15.95 -2.96
CA LEU A 14 12.37 -15.71 -2.10
C LEU A 14 11.42 -14.66 -2.69
N ASN A 15 11.96 -13.55 -3.18
CA ASN A 15 11.17 -12.51 -3.83
C ASN A 15 10.38 -13.04 -5.04
N LEU A 16 10.99 -13.90 -5.86
CA LEU A 16 10.34 -14.50 -7.02
C LEU A 16 9.22 -15.47 -6.61
N VAL A 17 9.45 -16.30 -5.59
CA VAL A 17 8.42 -17.20 -5.04
C VAL A 17 7.25 -16.39 -4.50
N ILE A 18 7.50 -15.40 -3.63
CA ILE A 18 6.43 -14.57 -3.06
C ILE A 18 5.65 -13.84 -4.15
N ASN A 19 6.33 -13.22 -5.12
CA ASN A 19 5.65 -12.48 -6.17
C ASN A 19 4.78 -13.39 -7.04
N ASN A 20 5.29 -14.58 -7.40
CA ASN A 20 4.51 -15.57 -8.14
C ASN A 20 3.32 -16.10 -7.33
N THR A 21 3.51 -16.40 -6.04
CA THR A 21 2.40 -16.85 -5.18
C THR A 21 1.31 -15.78 -5.08
N CYS A 22 1.66 -14.51 -4.88
CA CYS A 22 0.68 -13.42 -4.85
C CYS A 22 -0.08 -13.24 -6.16
N LYS A 23 0.49 -13.65 -7.31
CA LYS A 23 -0.17 -13.61 -8.62
C LYS A 23 -1.07 -14.82 -8.87
N ILE A 24 -0.70 -15.99 -8.36
CA ILE A 24 -1.47 -17.24 -8.53
C ILE A 24 -2.68 -17.27 -7.58
N VAL A 25 -2.51 -16.77 -6.35
CA VAL A 25 -3.60 -16.70 -5.37
C VAL A 25 -4.45 -15.49 -5.68
N SER A 26 -5.60 -15.71 -6.34
CA SER A 26 -6.54 -14.65 -6.77
C SER A 26 -6.88 -13.68 -5.65
N TYR A 27 -7.17 -14.19 -4.45
CA TYR A 27 -7.44 -13.37 -3.26
C TYR A 27 -6.32 -12.35 -2.96
N MET A 28 -5.06 -12.73 -3.11
CA MET A 28 -3.93 -11.82 -2.87
C MET A 28 -3.84 -10.77 -3.98
N SER A 29 -4.10 -11.16 -5.24
CA SER A 29 -4.14 -10.23 -6.36
C SER A 29 -5.24 -9.18 -6.19
N ASP A 30 -6.45 -9.60 -5.79
CA ASP A 30 -7.58 -8.70 -5.53
C ASP A 30 -7.27 -7.76 -4.37
N TYR A 31 -6.69 -8.29 -3.30
CA TYR A 31 -6.24 -7.49 -2.17
C TYR A 31 -5.25 -6.39 -2.58
N PHE A 32 -4.20 -6.73 -3.34
CA PHE A 32 -3.27 -5.72 -3.84
C PHE A 32 -3.97 -4.73 -4.79
N SER A 33 -4.91 -5.16 -5.63
CA SER A 33 -5.69 -4.24 -6.47
C SER A 33 -6.42 -3.19 -5.63
N ILE A 34 -7.06 -3.59 -4.53
CA ILE A 34 -7.75 -2.69 -3.60
C ILE A 34 -6.77 -1.71 -2.97
N LEU A 35 -5.60 -2.18 -2.50
CA LEU A 35 -4.59 -1.31 -1.92
C LEU A 35 -4.11 -0.24 -2.92
N SER A 36 -4.00 -0.60 -4.21
CA SER A 36 -3.59 0.33 -5.25
C SER A 36 -4.63 1.42 -5.44
N GLN A 37 -5.91 1.04 -5.45
CA GLN A 37 -7.02 1.96 -5.62
C GLN A 37 -7.13 2.93 -4.44
N ILE A 38 -6.99 2.43 -3.20
CA ILE A 38 -6.95 3.27 -1.99
C ILE A 38 -5.81 4.29 -2.09
N HIS A 39 -4.61 3.82 -2.43
CA HIS A 39 -3.45 4.70 -2.60
C HIS A 39 -3.70 5.77 -3.67
N SER A 40 -4.15 5.38 -4.86
CA SER A 40 -4.44 6.31 -5.95
C SER A 40 -5.51 7.32 -5.56
N PHE A 41 -6.61 6.89 -4.95
CA PHE A 41 -7.69 7.77 -4.52
C PHE A 41 -7.19 8.91 -3.61
N PHE A 42 -6.44 8.58 -2.56
CA PHE A 42 -5.91 9.57 -1.62
C PHE A 42 -4.70 10.36 -2.13
N THR A 43 -4.03 9.91 -3.18
CA THR A 43 -2.86 10.61 -3.74
C THR A 43 -3.24 11.52 -4.91
N GLU A 44 -4.19 11.10 -5.73
CA GLU A 44 -4.60 11.80 -6.95
C GLU A 44 -5.71 12.83 -6.68
N SER A 45 -6.61 12.58 -5.72
CA SER A 45 -7.63 13.55 -5.31
C SER A 45 -7.11 14.47 -4.21
N GLY A 46 -6.93 15.75 -4.54
CA GLY A 46 -6.53 16.78 -3.57
C GLY A 46 -7.55 16.95 -2.43
N VAL A 47 -8.83 16.69 -2.70
CA VAL A 47 -9.91 16.73 -1.70
C VAL A 47 -9.80 15.52 -0.77
N ALA A 48 -9.72 14.31 -1.32
CA ALA A 48 -9.60 13.09 -0.51
C ALA A 48 -8.34 13.10 0.36
N ASN A 49 -7.21 13.57 -0.19
CA ASN A 49 -5.96 13.74 0.57
C ASN A 49 -6.15 14.68 1.78
N ARG A 50 -6.93 15.76 1.64
CA ARG A 50 -7.20 16.68 2.76
C ARG A 50 -8.01 15.99 3.85
N TYR A 51 -9.09 15.29 3.51
CA TYR A 51 -9.87 14.51 4.47
C TYR A 51 -9.01 13.48 5.18
N PHE A 52 -8.16 12.78 4.44
CA PHE A 52 -7.23 11.81 5.02
C PHE A 52 -6.25 12.46 6.01
N ARG A 53 -5.63 13.59 5.64
CA ARG A 53 -4.73 14.33 6.53
C ARG A 53 -5.43 14.84 7.78
N GLN A 54 -6.65 15.31 7.65
CA GLN A 54 -7.46 15.77 8.78
C GLN A 54 -7.81 14.59 9.72
N ALA A 55 -8.21 13.45 9.17
CA ALA A 55 -8.48 12.24 9.93
C ALA A 55 -7.20 11.73 10.66
N GLN A 56 -6.05 11.76 9.99
CA GLN A 56 -4.77 11.44 10.63
C GLN A 56 -4.49 12.34 11.83
N GLN A 57 -4.68 13.66 11.68
CA GLN A 57 -4.47 14.64 12.77
C GLN A 57 -5.42 14.44 13.95
N GLN A 58 -6.71 14.18 13.67
CA GLN A 58 -7.71 13.95 14.71
C GLN A 58 -7.42 12.68 15.51
N LEU A 59 -6.85 11.66 14.88
CA LEU A 59 -6.52 10.38 15.49
C LEU A 59 -5.09 10.32 16.06
N GLY A 60 -4.30 11.40 15.93
CA GLY A 60 -2.91 11.43 16.39
C GLY A 60 -1.96 10.53 15.58
N LEU A 61 -2.31 10.22 14.33
CA LEU A 61 -1.54 9.38 13.40
C LEU A 61 -0.54 10.19 12.54
N ASP A 62 -0.34 11.46 12.90
CA ASP A 62 0.41 12.50 12.19
C ASP A 62 1.86 12.12 11.86
N ARG A 63 2.42 11.19 12.66
CA ARG A 63 3.79 10.68 12.49
C ARG A 63 3.92 9.66 11.36
N SER A 64 2.81 9.15 10.83
CA SER A 64 2.86 8.16 9.76
C SER A 64 3.11 8.80 8.41
N SER A 65 4.13 8.28 7.73
CA SER A 65 4.36 8.56 6.31
C SER A 65 3.12 8.26 5.49
N SER A 66 2.89 9.08 4.45
CA SER A 66 1.85 8.91 3.43
C SER A 66 1.68 7.45 2.99
N LEU A 67 0.49 7.08 2.52
CA LEU A 67 0.28 5.81 1.83
C LEU A 67 1.39 5.63 0.78
N LYS A 68 2.03 4.45 0.77
CA LYS A 68 3.09 4.12 -0.17
C LYS A 68 2.61 3.07 -1.12
N LEU A 69 2.70 3.32 -2.42
CA LEU A 69 2.55 2.29 -3.43
C LEU A 69 3.76 1.36 -3.42
N TRP A 70 3.55 0.06 -3.63
CA TRP A 70 4.66 -0.88 -3.77
C TRP A 70 5.33 -0.73 -5.14
N ALA A 71 6.66 -0.82 -5.16
CA ALA A 71 7.39 -1.07 -6.39
C ALA A 71 7.44 -2.59 -6.63
N ASP A 72 7.07 -3.04 -7.84
CA ASP A 72 6.85 -4.45 -8.20
C ASP A 72 8.05 -5.40 -8.00
N ALA A 73 9.24 -4.86 -7.68
CA ALA A 73 10.48 -5.61 -7.64
C ALA A 73 10.89 -6.15 -6.26
N HIS A 74 10.29 -5.71 -5.14
CA HIS A 74 10.74 -6.15 -3.80
C HIS A 74 9.57 -6.42 -2.85
N TRP A 75 9.51 -7.64 -2.31
CA TRP A 75 8.52 -8.05 -1.29
C TRP A 75 8.49 -7.09 -0.08
N ASP A 76 9.64 -6.52 0.28
CA ASP A 76 9.78 -5.51 1.33
C ASP A 76 8.95 -4.25 1.04
N SER A 77 8.84 -3.83 -0.24
CA SER A 77 8.00 -2.70 -0.63
C SER A 77 6.51 -3.02 -0.52
N ARG A 78 6.11 -4.27 -0.80
CA ARG A 78 4.72 -4.72 -0.61
C ARG A 78 4.37 -4.78 0.86
N TRP A 79 5.26 -5.32 1.69
CA TRP A 79 5.11 -5.32 3.14
C TRP A 79 4.94 -3.91 3.69
N LYS A 80 5.81 -2.97 3.32
CA LYS A 80 5.72 -1.56 3.74
C LYS A 80 4.42 -0.88 3.32
N SER A 81 3.87 -1.24 2.16
CA SER A 81 2.58 -0.72 1.70
C SER A 81 1.44 -1.26 2.55
N ILE A 82 1.43 -2.56 2.83
CA ILE A 82 0.45 -3.21 3.71
C ILE A 82 0.50 -2.60 5.11
N ASP A 83 1.71 -2.50 5.67
CA ASP A 83 1.95 -1.93 7.00
C ASP A 83 1.44 -0.49 7.11
N ALA A 84 1.70 0.34 6.09
CA ALA A 84 1.19 1.70 6.04
C ALA A 84 -0.36 1.75 5.99
N ILE A 85 -1.00 0.85 5.25
CA ILE A 85 -2.46 0.77 5.17
C ILE A 85 -3.05 0.33 6.51
N ILE A 86 -2.49 -0.70 7.13
CA ILE A 86 -2.94 -1.19 8.45
C ILE A 86 -2.81 -0.09 9.50
N PHE A 87 -1.67 0.60 9.52
CA PHE A 87 -1.44 1.70 10.46
C PHE A 87 -2.45 2.84 10.29
N ASN A 88 -2.82 3.16 9.05
CA ASN A 88 -3.72 4.26 8.74
C ASN A 88 -5.18 3.82 8.54
N PHE A 89 -5.53 2.58 8.87
CA PHE A 89 -6.83 2.02 8.54
C PHE A 89 -8.01 2.83 9.10
N SER A 90 -7.92 3.26 10.36
CA SER A 90 -8.92 4.11 11.00
C SER A 90 -9.05 5.47 10.32
N ALA A 91 -7.93 6.11 9.96
CA ALA A 91 -7.95 7.37 9.23
C ALA A 91 -8.48 7.22 7.80
N ILE A 92 -8.22 6.09 7.13
CA ILE A 92 -8.77 5.78 5.80
C ILE A 92 -10.29 5.69 5.88
N VAL A 93 -10.82 4.90 6.82
CA VAL A 93 -12.28 4.71 6.98
C VAL A 93 -12.95 6.03 7.30
N GLN A 94 -12.45 6.77 8.29
CA GLN A 94 -13.03 8.05 8.71
C GLN A 94 -13.00 9.08 7.56
N ALA A 95 -11.93 9.10 6.77
CA ALA A 95 -11.85 9.99 5.62
C ALA A 95 -12.88 9.63 4.53
N LEU A 96 -13.09 8.34 4.26
CA LEU A 96 -14.10 7.89 3.30
C LEU A 96 -15.53 8.21 3.78
N GLU A 97 -15.81 8.03 5.06
CA GLU A 97 -17.10 8.37 5.68
C GLU A 97 -17.39 9.88 5.52
N ASN A 98 -16.44 10.74 5.91
CA ASN A 98 -16.58 12.19 5.79
C ASN A 98 -16.83 12.64 4.33
N ILE A 99 -16.12 12.04 3.36
CA ILE A 99 -16.32 12.35 1.94
C ILE A 99 -17.72 11.92 1.49
N SER A 100 -18.19 10.75 1.92
CA SER A 100 -19.51 10.23 1.55
C SER A 100 -20.67 11.06 2.11
N GLU A 101 -20.48 11.66 3.29
CA GLU A 101 -21.47 12.53 3.93
C GLU A 101 -21.59 13.89 3.20
N GLU A 102 -20.51 14.38 2.59
CA GLU A 102 -20.52 15.64 1.83
C GLU A 102 -21.02 15.48 0.39
N ASP A 103 -20.74 14.36 -0.28
CA ASP A 103 -21.26 14.11 -1.64
C ASP A 103 -22.76 13.72 -1.63
N GLY A 104 -23.32 13.35 -0.48
CA GLY A 104 -24.71 12.96 -0.29
C GLY A 104 -25.67 14.06 0.20
N GLY A 105 -25.16 15.28 0.44
CA GLY A 105 -25.93 16.45 0.88
C GLY A 105 -26.12 17.49 -0.22
#